data_AF-A0A2T5XWK8-F1
#
_entry.id   AF-A0A2T5XWK8-F1
#
_cell.length_a   1.000
_cell.length_b   1.000
_cell.length_c   1.000
_cell.angle_alpha   90.00
_cell.angle_beta   90.00
_cell.angle_gamma   90.00
#
_symmetry.space_group_name_H-M   'P 1'
#
loop_
_entity.id
_entity.type
_entity.pdbx_description
1 polymer ?
#
loop_
_entity_poly.entity_id
_entity_poly.type
_entity_poly.pdbx_seq_one_letter_code
_entity_poly.pdbx_strand_id
1 'polypeptide(L)'
;MALNNFVKSIRNIMRNDAGINGDAQRIEQIAWMLFLKIYDVKEEDWEFNEDSYQSFIPKKCRWRSWATDKGDGNALTADALLDFVNNTLFPTLKSLEVTPDTPIRSSIVFTTFQDANQYMKDGVLLRQVVNVIDQLNFSDYEENHAFGEIYEAILKEMQSAGSAGEFYTPRALTDFMAEIIEPQIGEKMADFACGTGGFITSWLNTLDKKVTTAEAKEAWAQSIYGIEKKQFPYMLCVTNLLLHNIDAPAVVHDNSLTKDVLNYTDDDKFDVVLMNPPYGGSEKNDIKQHFPSDLSSSETADLFMVLIMYRLKQNGRAAVILPDGFLFGADNAKLAIKERLLRKFNLHTIIRLPGSVFSPYTSIATNILFFDNVQAEGAEEGFCTHKTWFYRLDMPEGYKHFSKTKPMQAVHCQPIKDWWHNRVEIVSEDGKDEKSRVFTAQELLAMDCNLDQCKFPKDEEEILPPAELLDNYYKRRAALEHEIDKTLSEIQQILGIER
;
A
#
# COMPACT_ATOMS: atom_id res chain seq x y z
N MET A 1 10.61 20.52 -12.73
CA MET A 1 9.97 21.79 -12.30
C MET A 1 8.50 21.90 -12.77
N ALA A 2 8.12 21.36 -13.93
CA ALA A 2 6.72 21.31 -14.39
C ALA A 2 5.80 20.41 -13.53
N LEU A 3 6.34 19.28 -13.02
CA LEU A 3 5.63 18.24 -12.25
C LEU A 3 4.90 18.74 -10.99
N ASN A 4 5.63 19.39 -10.07
CA ASN A 4 5.07 19.93 -8.83
C ASN A 4 4.07 21.07 -9.09
N ASN A 5 4.11 21.67 -10.28
CA ASN A 5 3.15 22.70 -10.66
C ASN A 5 1.84 22.09 -11.16
N PHE A 6 1.83 20.87 -11.69
CA PHE A 6 0.60 20.20 -12.17
C PHE A 6 -0.37 19.91 -11.01
N VAL A 7 0.06 19.12 -10.01
CA VAL A 7 -0.78 18.75 -8.87
C VAL A 7 -1.19 19.99 -8.07
N LYS A 8 -0.26 20.92 -7.85
CA LYS A 8 -0.56 22.19 -7.17
C LYS A 8 -1.55 23.05 -7.94
N SER A 9 -1.45 23.13 -9.26
CA SER A 9 -2.39 23.90 -10.09
C SER A 9 -3.80 23.34 -9.98
N ILE A 10 -3.98 22.03 -10.15
CA ILE A 10 -5.30 21.40 -10.02
C ILE A 10 -5.88 21.60 -8.63
N ARG A 11 -5.08 21.43 -7.57
CA ARG A 11 -5.52 21.68 -6.20
C ARG A 11 -5.92 23.12 -5.96
N ASN A 12 -5.18 24.09 -6.52
CA ASN A 12 -5.51 25.50 -6.40
C ASN A 12 -6.83 25.84 -7.09
N ILE A 13 -7.14 25.21 -8.23
CA ILE A 13 -8.44 25.33 -8.90
C ILE A 13 -9.53 24.73 -8.00
N MET A 14 -9.38 23.48 -7.56
CA MET A 14 -10.37 22.75 -6.75
C MET A 14 -10.61 23.35 -5.36
N ARG A 15 -9.66 24.13 -4.82
CA ARG A 15 -9.85 24.85 -3.54
C ARG A 15 -10.98 25.87 -3.58
N ASN A 16 -11.31 26.37 -4.76
CA ASN A 16 -12.37 27.35 -4.96
C ASN A 16 -13.74 26.68 -5.21
N ASP A 17 -13.80 25.36 -5.37
CA ASP A 17 -15.04 24.63 -5.61
C ASP A 17 -15.71 24.25 -4.29
N ALA A 18 -16.93 24.74 -4.08
CA ALA A 18 -17.69 24.50 -2.85
C ALA A 18 -18.10 23.02 -2.64
N GLY A 19 -18.03 22.20 -3.67
CA GLY A 19 -18.31 20.77 -3.62
C GLY A 19 -17.21 19.92 -3.00
N ILE A 20 -16.00 20.46 -2.89
CA ILE A 20 -14.81 19.68 -2.50
C ILE A 20 -14.39 19.97 -1.07
N ASN A 21 -14.57 18.97 -0.21
CA ASN A 21 -14.19 18.99 1.19
C ASN A 21 -12.89 18.20 1.43
N GLY A 22 -11.78 18.93 1.54
CA GLY A 22 -10.47 18.37 1.90
C GLY A 22 -9.67 17.80 0.74
N ASP A 23 -8.45 17.32 1.04
CA ASP A 23 -7.51 16.83 0.02
C ASP A 23 -7.90 15.44 -0.51
N ALA A 24 -8.56 14.59 0.28
CA ALA A 24 -8.99 13.26 -0.17
C ALA A 24 -9.96 13.34 -1.36
N GLN A 25 -11.00 14.18 -1.26
CA GLN A 25 -11.96 14.38 -2.36
C GLN A 25 -11.31 15.02 -3.58
N ARG A 26 -10.36 15.96 -3.40
CA ARG A 26 -9.58 16.52 -4.53
C ARG A 26 -8.89 15.42 -5.31
N ILE A 27 -8.26 14.49 -4.60
CA ILE A 27 -7.49 13.45 -5.27
C ILE A 27 -8.41 12.38 -5.87
N GLU A 28 -9.56 12.10 -5.26
CA GLU A 28 -10.61 11.28 -5.88
C GLU A 28 -11.07 11.87 -7.22
N GLN A 29 -11.23 13.20 -7.29
CA GLN A 29 -11.58 13.87 -8.54
C GLN A 29 -10.46 13.80 -9.58
N ILE A 30 -9.21 14.02 -9.16
CA ILE A 30 -8.05 13.88 -10.05
C ILE A 30 -7.97 12.45 -10.60
N ALA A 31 -8.18 11.44 -9.76
CA ALA A 31 -7.99 10.04 -10.11
C ALA A 31 -8.93 9.57 -11.23
N TRP A 32 -10.24 9.84 -11.15
CA TRP A 32 -11.15 9.38 -12.21
C TRP A 32 -10.94 10.14 -13.52
N MET A 33 -10.57 11.43 -13.46
CA MET A 33 -10.27 12.21 -14.65
C MET A 33 -8.98 11.72 -15.32
N LEU A 34 -7.94 11.46 -14.53
CA LEU A 34 -6.69 10.86 -15.03
C LEU A 34 -6.94 9.48 -15.61
N PHE A 35 -7.72 8.63 -14.93
CA PHE A 35 -8.09 7.31 -15.46
C PHE A 35 -8.71 7.43 -16.86
N LEU A 36 -9.70 8.32 -17.06
CA LEU A 36 -10.32 8.47 -18.38
C LEU A 36 -9.35 8.99 -19.43
N LYS A 37 -8.47 9.93 -19.08
CA LYS A 37 -7.44 10.43 -20.01
C LYS A 37 -6.47 9.31 -20.42
N ILE A 38 -5.96 8.54 -19.45
CA ILE A 38 -5.01 7.45 -19.68
C ILE A 38 -5.67 6.32 -20.47
N TYR A 39 -6.90 5.98 -20.10
CA TYR A 39 -7.66 4.97 -20.81
C TYR A 39 -7.89 5.37 -22.27
N ASP A 40 -8.28 6.63 -22.53
CA ASP A 40 -8.49 7.12 -23.89
C ASP A 40 -7.23 7.08 -24.76
N VAL A 41 -6.04 7.34 -24.18
CA VAL A 41 -4.75 7.15 -24.85
C VAL A 41 -4.52 5.68 -25.17
N LYS A 42 -4.79 4.78 -24.22
CA LYS A 42 -4.71 3.33 -24.46
C LYS A 42 -5.68 2.87 -25.55
N GLU A 43 -6.87 3.46 -25.60
CA GLU A 43 -7.80 3.19 -26.69
C GLU A 43 -7.25 3.66 -28.04
N GLU A 44 -6.51 4.78 -28.12
CA GLU A 44 -5.83 5.18 -29.37
C GLU A 44 -4.80 4.15 -29.80
N ASP A 45 -3.99 3.66 -28.87
CA ASP A 45 -2.99 2.62 -29.13
C ASP A 45 -3.66 1.32 -29.61
N TRP A 46 -4.73 0.88 -28.95
CA TRP A 46 -5.45 -0.34 -29.33
C TRP A 46 -6.21 -0.16 -30.66
N GLU A 47 -6.86 0.98 -30.89
CA GLU A 47 -7.50 1.30 -32.18
C GLU A 47 -6.50 1.31 -33.33
N PHE A 48 -5.24 1.68 -33.07
CA PHE A 48 -4.18 1.69 -34.08
C PHE A 48 -3.55 0.31 -34.33
N ASN A 49 -3.37 -0.49 -33.27
CA ASN A 49 -2.64 -1.77 -33.35
C ASN A 49 -3.56 -2.99 -33.57
N GLU A 50 -4.86 -2.88 -33.28
CA GLU A 50 -5.82 -3.98 -33.34
C GLU A 50 -7.04 -3.60 -34.19
N ASP A 51 -7.10 -4.08 -35.45
CA ASP A 51 -8.19 -3.80 -36.39
C ASP A 51 -9.59 -4.17 -35.86
N SER A 52 -9.66 -5.16 -34.96
CA SER A 52 -10.92 -5.63 -34.35
C SER A 52 -11.32 -4.89 -33.08
N TYR A 53 -10.50 -3.95 -32.60
CA TYR A 53 -10.77 -3.26 -31.35
C TYR A 53 -12.05 -2.43 -31.44
N GLN A 54 -12.91 -2.60 -30.44
CA GLN A 54 -14.06 -1.75 -30.22
C GLN A 54 -14.03 -1.23 -28.79
N SER A 55 -14.03 0.09 -28.67
CA SER A 55 -14.12 0.76 -27.38
C SER A 55 -15.33 0.32 -26.59
N PHE A 56 -15.08 -0.01 -25.33
CA PHE A 56 -16.14 -0.29 -24.37
C PHE A 56 -16.84 1.01 -23.91
N ILE A 57 -16.20 2.16 -24.07
CA ILE A 57 -16.75 3.47 -23.73
C ILE A 57 -17.55 4.03 -24.92
N PRO A 58 -18.83 4.36 -24.74
CA PRO A 58 -19.62 5.00 -25.79
C PRO A 58 -18.94 6.26 -26.31
N LYS A 59 -18.94 6.48 -27.63
CA LYS A 59 -18.19 7.56 -28.29
C LYS A 59 -18.32 8.93 -27.62
N LYS A 60 -19.52 9.31 -27.15
CA LYS A 60 -19.77 10.60 -26.47
C LYS A 60 -19.08 10.74 -25.11
N CYS A 61 -18.74 9.62 -24.46
CA CYS A 61 -18.16 9.54 -23.11
C CYS A 61 -16.64 9.37 -23.13
N ARG A 62 -16.03 9.11 -24.29
CA ARG A 62 -14.56 9.05 -24.44
C ARG A 62 -13.93 10.41 -24.19
N TRP A 63 -12.76 10.44 -23.57
CA TRP A 63 -12.10 11.68 -23.16
C TRP A 63 -11.96 12.68 -24.33
N ARG A 64 -11.37 12.25 -25.46
CA ARG A 64 -11.20 13.07 -26.67
C ARG A 64 -12.50 13.67 -27.25
N SER A 65 -13.67 13.18 -26.87
CA SER A 65 -14.96 13.68 -27.37
C SER A 65 -15.48 14.91 -26.62
N TRP A 66 -15.22 15.02 -25.31
CA TRP A 66 -15.84 16.03 -24.45
C TRP A 66 -14.81 16.84 -23.64
N ALA A 67 -13.67 16.24 -23.33
CA ALA A 67 -12.66 16.84 -22.48
C ALA A 67 -11.67 17.69 -23.27
N THR A 68 -11.36 17.34 -24.52
CA THR A 68 -10.38 18.09 -25.32
C THR A 68 -10.94 19.42 -25.82
N ASP A 69 -10.21 20.51 -25.54
CA ASP A 69 -10.53 21.84 -26.06
C ASP A 69 -9.89 22.02 -27.44
N LYS A 70 -10.74 22.16 -28.47
CA LYS A 70 -10.31 22.32 -29.86
C LYS A 70 -10.04 23.79 -30.23
N GLY A 71 -10.22 24.73 -29.31
CA GLY A 71 -10.07 26.15 -29.55
C GLY A 71 -11.15 26.76 -30.47
N ASP A 72 -12.23 26.02 -30.72
CA ASP A 72 -13.35 26.41 -31.59
C ASP A 72 -14.50 27.08 -30.81
N GLY A 73 -14.35 27.22 -29.48
CA GLY A 73 -15.35 27.79 -28.59
C GLY A 73 -16.48 26.83 -28.18
N ASN A 74 -16.43 25.56 -28.60
CA ASN A 74 -17.48 24.57 -28.32
C ASN A 74 -17.18 23.65 -27.12
N ALA A 75 -16.07 23.87 -26.42
CA ALA A 75 -15.71 23.07 -25.25
C ALA A 75 -16.80 23.17 -24.16
N LEU A 76 -17.28 22.02 -23.68
CA LEU A 76 -18.26 21.96 -22.60
C LEU A 76 -17.71 22.63 -21.35
N THR A 77 -18.48 23.54 -20.74
CA THR A 77 -18.12 24.26 -19.51
C THR A 77 -19.37 24.62 -18.72
N ALA A 78 -19.21 25.17 -17.52
CA ALA A 78 -20.30 25.62 -16.65
C ALA A 78 -21.38 24.52 -16.45
N ASP A 79 -22.66 24.91 -16.39
CA ASP A 79 -23.76 23.97 -16.13
C ASP A 79 -23.85 22.84 -17.17
N ALA A 80 -23.50 23.10 -18.43
CA ALA A 80 -23.54 22.08 -19.47
C ALA A 80 -22.51 20.96 -19.22
N LEU A 81 -21.32 21.31 -18.72
CA LEU A 81 -20.32 20.30 -18.35
C LEU A 81 -20.75 19.51 -17.11
N LEU A 82 -21.30 20.18 -16.09
CA LEU A 82 -21.78 19.49 -14.90
C LEU A 82 -22.94 18.55 -15.22
N ASP A 83 -23.89 18.98 -16.03
CA ASP A 83 -25.01 18.16 -16.48
C ASP A 83 -24.51 16.94 -17.26
N PHE A 84 -23.59 17.14 -18.21
CA PHE A 84 -22.97 16.04 -18.94
C PHE A 84 -22.27 15.05 -17.99
N VAL A 85 -21.43 15.52 -17.07
CA VAL A 85 -20.67 14.64 -16.18
C VAL A 85 -21.59 13.88 -15.22
N ASN A 86 -22.53 14.57 -14.58
CA ASN A 86 -23.39 13.99 -13.54
C ASN A 86 -24.53 13.13 -14.10
N ASN A 87 -25.12 13.52 -15.24
CA ASN A 87 -26.33 12.91 -15.77
C ASN A 87 -26.09 12.06 -17.02
N THR A 88 -24.94 12.21 -17.69
CA THR A 88 -24.57 11.39 -18.85
C THR A 88 -23.36 10.52 -18.59
N LEU A 89 -22.19 11.09 -18.29
CA LEU A 89 -20.92 10.37 -18.20
C LEU A 89 -20.95 9.31 -17.09
N PHE A 90 -21.11 9.72 -15.82
CA PHE A 90 -21.10 8.80 -14.68
C PHE A 90 -22.21 7.74 -14.78
N PRO A 91 -23.49 8.09 -15.05
CA PRO A 91 -24.54 7.09 -15.20
C PRO A 91 -24.27 6.10 -16.34
N THR A 92 -23.70 6.56 -17.46
CA THR A 92 -23.35 5.67 -18.59
C THR A 92 -22.25 4.69 -18.18
N LEU A 93 -21.16 5.17 -17.58
CA LEU A 93 -20.04 4.32 -17.19
C LEU A 93 -20.42 3.32 -16.07
N LYS A 94 -21.29 3.74 -15.15
CA LYS A 94 -21.86 2.88 -14.08
C LYS A 94 -22.87 1.84 -14.58
N SER A 95 -23.35 1.94 -15.82
CA SER A 95 -24.37 1.03 -16.39
C SER A 95 -23.84 0.20 -17.56
N LEU A 96 -22.53 0.20 -17.79
CA LEU A 96 -21.91 -0.66 -18.80
C LEU A 96 -22.16 -2.14 -18.46
N GLU A 97 -22.60 -2.91 -19.45
CA GLU A 97 -22.88 -4.33 -19.29
C GLU A 97 -21.58 -5.14 -19.33
N VAL A 98 -21.21 -5.72 -18.17
CA VAL A 98 -20.08 -6.62 -18.05
C VAL A 98 -20.60 -8.06 -17.94
N THR A 99 -20.09 -8.92 -18.82
CA THR A 99 -20.38 -10.36 -18.86
C THR A 99 -19.12 -11.16 -18.51
N PRO A 100 -19.22 -12.46 -18.21
CA PRO A 100 -18.04 -13.31 -17.98
C PRO A 100 -17.04 -13.32 -19.16
N ASP A 101 -17.50 -13.07 -20.38
CA ASP A 101 -16.67 -13.04 -21.60
C ASP A 101 -16.11 -11.65 -21.90
N THR A 102 -16.46 -10.62 -21.11
CA THR A 102 -15.96 -9.26 -21.31
C THR A 102 -14.47 -9.21 -20.98
N PRO A 103 -13.61 -8.71 -21.90
CA PRO A 103 -12.18 -8.58 -21.63
C PRO A 103 -11.90 -7.73 -20.38
N ILE A 104 -10.88 -8.10 -19.60
CA ILE A 104 -10.49 -7.37 -18.37
C ILE A 104 -10.28 -5.89 -18.66
N ARG A 105 -9.56 -5.55 -19.74
CA ARG A 105 -9.31 -4.16 -20.17
C ARG A 105 -10.58 -3.34 -20.42
N SER A 106 -11.72 -3.99 -20.64
CA SER A 106 -13.02 -3.36 -20.82
C SER A 106 -13.79 -3.30 -19.50
N SER A 107 -13.82 -4.40 -18.75
CA SER A 107 -14.53 -4.46 -17.46
C SER A 107 -13.98 -3.49 -16.42
N ILE A 108 -12.68 -3.16 -16.49
CA ILE A 108 -12.06 -2.19 -15.58
C ILE A 108 -12.71 -0.81 -15.64
N VAL A 109 -13.32 -0.41 -16.76
CA VAL A 109 -14.05 0.87 -16.84
C VAL A 109 -15.26 0.84 -15.92
N PHE A 110 -16.05 -0.23 -16.00
CA PHE A 110 -17.23 -0.41 -15.15
C PHE A 110 -16.83 -0.46 -13.68
N THR A 111 -15.89 -1.34 -13.31
CA THR A 111 -15.47 -1.51 -11.90
C THR A 111 -14.84 -0.24 -11.35
N THR A 112 -14.11 0.53 -12.16
CA THR A 112 -13.52 1.82 -11.74
C THR A 112 -14.57 2.90 -11.50
N PHE A 113 -15.72 2.85 -12.19
CA PHE A 113 -16.76 3.86 -12.03
C PHE A 113 -17.92 3.45 -11.14
N GLN A 114 -18.14 2.16 -10.88
CA GLN A 114 -19.30 1.63 -10.15
C GLN A 114 -19.61 2.42 -8.86
N ASP A 115 -18.60 2.60 -7.99
CA ASP A 115 -18.74 3.33 -6.72
C ASP A 115 -18.07 4.72 -6.73
N ALA A 116 -17.62 5.21 -7.90
CA ALA A 116 -16.98 6.52 -8.01
C ALA A 116 -18.00 7.68 -7.90
N ASN A 117 -17.55 8.82 -7.38
CA ASN A 117 -18.38 10.02 -7.21
C ASN A 117 -17.74 11.26 -7.86
N GLN A 118 -18.59 12.13 -8.40
CA GLN A 118 -18.24 13.50 -8.80
C GLN A 118 -18.74 14.47 -7.74
N TYR A 119 -17.81 15.14 -7.04
CA TYR A 119 -18.12 16.10 -5.98
C TYR A 119 -18.10 17.57 -6.41
N MET A 120 -17.34 17.93 -7.45
CA MET A 120 -17.24 19.30 -7.97
C MET A 120 -18.62 19.85 -8.33
N LYS A 121 -18.89 21.10 -7.93
CA LYS A 121 -20.16 21.80 -8.14
C LYS A 121 -20.05 23.01 -9.06
N ASP A 122 -18.84 23.40 -9.45
CA ASP A 122 -18.61 24.49 -10.39
C ASP A 122 -18.07 23.95 -11.72
N GLY A 123 -18.87 24.04 -12.78
CA GLY A 123 -18.51 23.53 -14.10
C GLY A 123 -17.40 24.32 -14.79
N VAL A 124 -17.18 25.59 -14.41
CA VAL A 124 -16.06 26.38 -14.91
C VAL A 124 -14.77 25.93 -14.25
N LEU A 125 -14.78 25.69 -12.94
CA LEU A 125 -13.63 25.13 -12.23
C LEU A 125 -13.33 23.70 -12.70
N LEU A 126 -14.36 22.86 -12.89
CA LEU A 126 -14.20 21.53 -13.47
C LEU A 126 -13.54 21.62 -14.85
N ARG A 127 -14.00 22.53 -15.72
CA ARG A 127 -13.37 22.75 -17.02
C ARG A 127 -11.90 23.14 -16.91
N GLN A 128 -11.53 24.00 -15.97
CA GLN A 128 -10.13 24.38 -15.75
C GLN A 128 -9.29 23.16 -15.34
N VAL A 129 -9.80 22.30 -14.46
CA VAL A 129 -9.09 21.05 -14.10
C VAL A 129 -8.92 20.15 -15.31
N VAL A 130 -9.99 19.91 -16.07
CA VAL A 130 -9.95 19.04 -17.25
C VAL A 130 -8.97 19.60 -18.29
N ASN A 131 -8.88 20.93 -18.46
CA ASN A 131 -7.88 21.56 -19.34
C ASN A 131 -6.45 21.27 -18.89
N VAL A 132 -6.17 21.36 -17.58
CA VAL A 132 -4.83 21.06 -17.05
C VAL A 132 -4.47 19.59 -17.28
N ILE A 133 -5.43 18.67 -17.09
CA ILE A 133 -5.23 17.24 -17.35
C ILE A 133 -5.06 16.95 -18.84
N ASP A 134 -5.83 17.60 -19.71
CA ASP A 134 -5.79 17.34 -21.16
C ASP A 134 -4.49 17.79 -21.82
N GLN A 135 -3.79 18.78 -21.23
CA GLN A 135 -2.46 19.21 -21.66
C GLN A 135 -1.38 18.14 -21.47
N LEU A 136 -1.67 17.09 -20.70
CA LEU A 136 -0.76 15.95 -20.58
C LEU A 136 -0.73 15.20 -21.90
N ASN A 137 0.46 15.14 -22.49
CA ASN A 137 0.73 14.33 -23.65
C ASN A 137 1.41 13.02 -23.21
N PHE A 138 0.93 11.91 -23.76
CA PHE A 138 1.33 10.55 -23.41
C PHE A 138 2.00 9.82 -24.59
N SER A 139 2.16 10.50 -25.73
CA SER A 139 2.74 9.93 -26.95
C SER A 139 4.27 9.84 -26.92
N ASP A 140 4.95 10.54 -26.00
CA ASP A 140 6.40 10.53 -25.89
C ASP A 140 6.85 9.58 -24.75
N TYR A 141 7.87 8.77 -25.02
CA TYR A 141 8.45 7.85 -24.04
C TYR A 141 9.06 8.59 -22.84
N GLU A 142 9.65 9.78 -23.05
CA GLU A 142 10.14 10.61 -21.94
C GLU A 142 8.98 11.17 -21.11
N GLU A 143 7.84 11.48 -21.73
CA GLU A 143 6.65 11.98 -21.05
C GLU A 143 5.91 10.87 -20.26
N ASN A 144 5.93 9.62 -20.75
CA ASN A 144 5.37 8.47 -20.02
C ASN A 144 6.12 8.19 -18.70
N HIS A 145 7.46 8.24 -18.71
CA HIS A 145 8.25 8.15 -17.48
C HIS A 145 7.98 9.34 -16.55
N ALA A 146 7.95 10.55 -17.09
CA ALA A 146 7.60 11.74 -16.32
C ALA A 146 6.21 11.65 -15.69
N PHE A 147 5.24 11.01 -16.36
CA PHE A 147 3.90 10.82 -15.82
C PHE A 147 3.85 9.77 -14.71
N GLY A 148 4.60 8.67 -14.81
CA GLY A 148 4.78 7.74 -13.69
C GLY A 148 5.24 8.47 -12.42
N GLU A 149 6.14 9.45 -12.56
CA GLU A 149 6.55 10.31 -11.45
C GLU A 149 5.43 11.26 -10.97
N ILE A 150 4.59 11.82 -11.87
CA ILE A 150 3.39 12.60 -11.48
C ILE A 150 2.48 11.73 -10.62
N TYR A 151 2.23 10.51 -11.09
CA TYR A 151 1.30 9.60 -10.47
C TYR A 151 1.79 9.18 -9.08
N GLU A 152 3.07 8.83 -8.95
CA GLU A 152 3.69 8.57 -7.65
C GLU A 152 3.69 9.80 -6.73
N ALA A 153 3.82 11.02 -7.28
CA ALA A 153 3.67 12.24 -6.51
C ALA A 153 2.23 12.42 -6.01
N ILE A 154 1.21 12.12 -6.82
CA ILE A 154 -0.20 12.11 -6.41
C ILE A 154 -0.42 11.09 -5.30
N LEU A 155 0.09 9.85 -5.46
CA LEU A 155 0.01 8.81 -4.43
C LEU A 155 0.70 9.27 -3.14
N LYS A 156 1.89 9.89 -3.21
CA LYS A 156 2.62 10.41 -2.05
C LYS A 156 1.95 11.62 -1.38
N GLU A 157 1.24 12.45 -2.15
CA GLU A 157 0.43 13.53 -1.58
C GLU A 157 -0.83 12.98 -0.92
N MET A 158 -1.48 11.95 -1.49
CA MET A 158 -2.58 11.24 -0.82
C MET A 158 -2.13 10.67 0.51
N GLN A 159 -0.94 10.08 0.50
CA GLN A 159 -0.36 9.54 1.71
C GLN A 159 -0.26 10.59 2.83
N SER A 160 -0.04 11.83 2.41
CA SER A 160 0.13 12.98 3.27
C SER A 160 -1.17 13.66 3.68
N ALA A 161 -2.31 13.32 3.07
CA ALA A 161 -3.61 13.98 3.20
C ALA A 161 -4.49 13.43 4.34
N GLY A 162 -4.04 12.39 5.05
CA GLY A 162 -4.68 11.94 6.30
C GLY A 162 -6.09 11.38 6.15
N SER A 163 -6.38 10.72 5.02
CA SER A 163 -7.69 10.09 4.78
C SER A 163 -7.89 8.84 5.65
N ALA A 164 -8.93 8.88 6.48
CA ALA A 164 -9.74 7.75 6.98
C ALA A 164 -9.07 6.36 7.13
N GLY A 165 -8.00 6.26 7.93
CA GLY A 165 -7.46 4.97 8.38
C GLY A 165 -6.78 4.13 7.29
N GLU A 166 -6.33 4.75 6.20
CA GLU A 166 -5.57 4.08 5.15
C GLU A 166 -4.08 4.13 5.47
N PHE A 167 -3.47 2.94 5.63
CA PHE A 167 -2.02 2.81 5.87
C PHE A 167 -1.33 2.52 4.54
N TYR A 168 -0.52 3.46 4.07
CA TYR A 168 0.29 3.24 2.87
C TYR A 168 1.66 2.69 3.23
N THR A 169 2.11 1.68 2.51
CA THR A 169 3.45 1.10 2.68
C THR A 169 4.52 1.96 2.02
N PRO A 170 5.52 2.49 2.76
CA PRO A 170 6.59 3.30 2.17
C PRO A 170 7.26 2.58 0.99
N ARG A 171 7.52 3.30 -0.12
CA ARG A 171 8.17 2.73 -1.32
C ARG A 171 9.50 2.04 -1.02
N ALA A 172 10.28 2.62 -0.11
CA ALA A 172 11.52 2.02 0.39
C ALA A 172 11.34 0.59 0.92
N LEU A 173 10.16 0.30 1.49
CA LEU A 173 9.83 -1.00 2.07
C LEU A 173 9.24 -1.96 1.03
N THR A 174 8.36 -1.47 0.14
CA THR A 174 7.82 -2.30 -0.95
C THR A 174 8.91 -2.74 -1.91
N ASP A 175 9.82 -1.83 -2.28
CA ASP A 175 10.97 -2.12 -3.14
C ASP A 175 11.96 -3.09 -2.46
N PHE A 176 12.24 -2.86 -1.17
CA PHE A 176 13.09 -3.77 -0.38
C PHE A 176 12.53 -5.19 -0.35
N MET A 177 11.24 -5.36 -0.05
CA MET A 177 10.62 -6.68 0.01
C MET A 177 10.55 -7.34 -1.37
N ALA A 178 10.26 -6.57 -2.43
CA ALA A 178 10.26 -7.09 -3.80
C ALA A 178 11.66 -7.50 -4.27
N GLU A 179 12.72 -6.83 -3.82
CA GLU A 179 14.10 -7.23 -4.12
C GLU A 179 14.50 -8.50 -3.36
N ILE A 180 14.24 -8.54 -2.05
CA ILE A 180 14.61 -9.66 -1.17
C ILE A 180 13.84 -10.94 -1.49
N ILE A 181 12.59 -10.83 -1.97
CA ILE A 181 11.83 -12.01 -2.39
C ILE A 181 12.35 -12.58 -3.72
N GLU A 182 13.25 -11.90 -4.44
CA GLU A 182 13.90 -12.39 -5.67
C GLU A 182 12.92 -12.94 -6.73
N PRO A 183 12.07 -12.09 -7.35
CA PRO A 183 11.05 -12.50 -8.33
C PRO A 183 11.66 -13.16 -9.57
N GLN A 184 11.03 -14.18 -10.13
CA GLN A 184 11.45 -14.85 -11.37
C GLN A 184 10.38 -14.76 -12.46
N ILE A 185 10.81 -14.72 -13.73
CA ILE A 185 9.90 -14.70 -14.87
C ILE A 185 9.10 -16.02 -14.89
N GLY A 186 7.79 -15.93 -15.05
CA GLY A 186 6.86 -17.06 -15.01
C GLY A 186 6.23 -17.30 -13.64
N GLU A 187 6.71 -16.65 -12.57
CA GLU A 187 6.03 -16.67 -11.27
C GLU A 187 4.81 -15.74 -11.27
N LYS A 188 3.78 -16.11 -10.50
CA LYS A 188 2.65 -15.22 -10.19
C LYS A 188 2.73 -14.73 -8.75
N MET A 189 2.70 -13.41 -8.58
CA MET A 189 2.64 -12.71 -7.29
C MET A 189 1.21 -12.26 -7.01
N ALA A 190 0.78 -12.40 -5.75
CA ALA A 190 -0.48 -11.84 -5.27
C ALA A 190 -0.34 -10.87 -4.10
N ASP A 191 -1.20 -9.87 -4.08
CA ASP A 191 -1.46 -8.98 -2.95
C ASP A 191 -2.98 -8.90 -2.71
N PHE A 192 -3.46 -9.43 -1.58
CA PHE A 192 -4.89 -9.53 -1.26
C PHE A 192 -5.44 -8.28 -0.55
N ALA A 193 -4.64 -7.25 -0.33
CA ALA A 193 -5.11 -5.92 0.08
C ALA A 193 -4.22 -4.88 -0.61
N CYS A 194 -4.26 -4.88 -1.95
CA CYS A 194 -3.20 -4.26 -2.75
C CYS A 194 -3.17 -2.73 -2.66
N GLY A 195 -4.21 -2.10 -2.08
CA GLY A 195 -4.32 -0.66 -1.98
C GLY A 195 -4.15 -0.03 -3.35
N THR A 196 -3.20 0.89 -3.48
CA THR A 196 -2.88 1.58 -4.74
C THR A 196 -1.88 0.82 -5.62
N GLY A 197 -1.64 -0.48 -5.37
CA GLY A 197 -0.69 -1.31 -6.13
C GLY A 197 0.76 -1.19 -5.68
N GLY A 198 0.99 -0.88 -4.40
CA GLY A 198 2.31 -0.65 -3.82
C GLY A 198 3.35 -1.74 -4.17
N PHE A 199 3.08 -2.96 -3.71
CA PHE A 199 3.92 -4.12 -3.97
C PHE A 199 3.87 -4.59 -5.42
N ILE A 200 2.73 -4.42 -6.11
CA ILE A 200 2.58 -4.82 -7.51
C ILE A 200 3.56 -4.04 -8.40
N THR A 201 3.63 -2.73 -8.24
CA THR A 201 4.59 -1.89 -8.97
C THR A 201 6.04 -2.25 -8.63
N SER A 202 6.37 -2.45 -7.34
CA SER A 202 7.72 -2.84 -6.93
C SER A 202 8.12 -4.22 -7.48
N TRP A 203 7.18 -5.16 -7.55
CA TRP A 203 7.36 -6.48 -8.18
C TRP A 203 7.65 -6.32 -9.68
N LEU A 204 6.79 -5.62 -10.40
CA LEU A 204 6.94 -5.39 -11.85
C LEU A 204 8.27 -4.71 -12.16
N ASN A 205 8.65 -3.67 -11.42
CA ASN A 205 9.91 -2.95 -11.61
C ASN A 205 11.15 -3.83 -11.33
N THR A 206 11.06 -4.73 -10.35
CA THR A 206 12.16 -5.65 -10.03
C THR A 206 12.27 -6.74 -11.09
N LEU A 207 11.13 -7.27 -11.53
CA LEU A 207 11.06 -8.34 -12.52
C LEU A 207 11.40 -7.87 -13.94
N ASP A 208 11.07 -6.62 -14.29
CA ASP A 208 11.35 -6.02 -15.61
C ASP A 208 12.85 -6.04 -15.96
N LYS A 209 13.72 -5.93 -14.94
CA LYS A 209 15.19 -6.06 -15.08
C LYS A 209 15.63 -7.42 -15.63
N LYS A 210 14.77 -8.44 -15.56
CA LYS A 210 15.01 -9.81 -16.05
C LYS A 210 14.33 -10.08 -17.40
N VAL A 211 13.56 -9.14 -17.93
CA VAL A 211 12.84 -9.30 -19.20
C VAL A 211 13.80 -9.08 -20.36
N THR A 212 14.01 -10.14 -21.16
CA THR A 212 14.93 -10.11 -22.31
C THR A 212 14.28 -10.53 -23.63
N THR A 213 13.06 -11.08 -23.59
CA THR A 213 12.32 -11.54 -24.77
C THR A 213 10.86 -11.09 -24.72
N ALA A 214 10.14 -11.21 -25.84
CA ALA A 214 8.72 -10.89 -25.91
C ALA A 214 7.88 -11.83 -25.02
N GLU A 215 8.20 -13.12 -24.99
CA GLU A 215 7.54 -14.12 -24.13
C GLU A 215 7.77 -13.79 -22.65
N ALA A 216 8.98 -13.37 -22.29
CA ALA A 216 9.26 -12.90 -20.93
C ALA A 216 8.47 -11.63 -20.59
N LYS A 217 8.21 -10.74 -21.57
CA LYS A 217 7.39 -9.54 -21.37
C LYS A 217 5.92 -9.89 -21.16
N GLU A 218 5.39 -10.87 -21.88
CA GLU A 218 4.04 -11.38 -21.67
C GLU A 218 3.89 -12.03 -20.28
N ALA A 219 4.83 -12.91 -19.92
CA ALA A 219 4.86 -13.53 -18.59
C ALA A 219 4.99 -12.49 -17.48
N TRP A 220 5.79 -11.44 -17.68
CA TRP A 220 5.89 -10.29 -16.78
C TRP A 220 4.54 -9.58 -16.62
N ALA A 221 3.82 -9.32 -17.73
CA ALA A 221 2.52 -8.64 -17.68
C ALA A 221 1.44 -9.47 -16.97
N GLN A 222 1.53 -10.80 -17.07
CA GLN A 222 0.60 -11.75 -16.43
C GLN A 222 1.02 -12.20 -15.03
N SER A 223 2.13 -11.65 -14.49
CA SER A 223 2.73 -12.10 -13.23
C SER A 223 2.06 -11.56 -11.97
N ILE A 224 0.97 -10.79 -12.08
CA ILE A 224 0.38 -10.05 -10.96
C ILE A 224 -1.06 -10.48 -10.70
N TYR A 225 -1.46 -10.39 -9.44
CA TYR A 225 -2.85 -10.52 -9.01
C TYR A 225 -3.10 -9.62 -7.79
N GLY A 226 -4.19 -8.87 -7.81
CA GLY A 226 -4.55 -7.94 -6.73
C GLY A 226 -6.00 -8.07 -6.32
N ILE A 227 -6.29 -7.84 -5.04
CA ILE A 227 -7.65 -7.57 -4.57
C ILE A 227 -7.62 -6.32 -3.70
N GLU A 228 -8.53 -5.39 -3.96
CA GLU A 228 -8.72 -4.20 -3.13
C GLU A 228 -10.22 -3.95 -2.89
N LYS A 229 -10.58 -3.69 -1.64
CA LYS A 229 -11.97 -3.53 -1.21
C LYS A 229 -12.49 -2.12 -1.44
N LYS A 230 -11.65 -1.11 -1.26
CA LYS A 230 -12.05 0.30 -1.36
C LYS A 230 -11.92 0.79 -2.79
N GLN A 231 -12.99 1.41 -3.28
CA GLN A 231 -13.09 1.91 -4.66
C GLN A 231 -11.92 2.80 -5.05
N PHE A 232 -11.57 3.75 -4.18
CA PHE A 232 -10.62 4.79 -4.53
C PHE A 232 -9.17 4.25 -4.63
N PRO A 233 -8.63 3.51 -3.63
CA PRO A 233 -7.38 2.77 -3.81
C PRO A 233 -7.37 1.82 -5.00
N TYR A 234 -8.47 1.11 -5.26
CA TYR A 234 -8.61 0.23 -6.42
C TYR A 234 -8.44 0.97 -7.75
N MET A 235 -9.18 2.07 -7.94
CA MET A 235 -9.07 2.94 -9.13
C MET A 235 -7.62 3.41 -9.31
N LEU A 236 -6.95 3.76 -8.21
CA LEU A 236 -5.57 4.19 -8.28
C LEU A 236 -4.61 3.06 -8.67
N CYS A 237 -4.85 1.85 -8.19
CA CYS A 237 -4.08 0.67 -8.55
C CYS A 237 -4.19 0.39 -10.06
N VAL A 238 -5.43 0.27 -10.57
CA VAL A 238 -5.69 -0.02 -11.98
C VAL A 238 -5.10 1.05 -12.89
N THR A 239 -5.28 2.33 -12.54
CA THR A 239 -4.69 3.44 -13.29
C THR A 239 -3.16 3.35 -13.32
N ASN A 240 -2.52 3.01 -12.19
CA ASN A 240 -1.08 2.83 -12.13
C ASN A 240 -0.61 1.70 -13.07
N LEU A 241 -1.34 0.59 -13.09
CA LEU A 241 -0.99 -0.57 -13.92
C LEU A 241 -1.15 -0.28 -15.41
N LEU A 242 -2.18 0.48 -15.81
CA LEU A 242 -2.32 0.94 -17.20
C LEU A 242 -1.12 1.81 -17.64
N LEU A 243 -0.61 2.67 -16.76
CA LEU A 243 0.60 3.47 -17.02
C LEU A 243 1.85 2.61 -17.17
N HIS A 244 1.91 1.51 -16.43
CA HIS A 244 2.96 0.51 -16.56
C HIS A 244 2.75 -0.43 -17.76
N ASN A 245 1.85 -0.11 -18.70
CA ASN A 245 1.54 -0.92 -19.89
C ASN A 245 1.00 -2.33 -19.56
N ILE A 246 0.30 -2.45 -18.43
CA ILE A 246 -0.48 -3.63 -18.10
C ILE A 246 -1.93 -3.36 -18.53
N ASP A 247 -2.24 -3.73 -19.77
CA ASP A 247 -3.54 -3.43 -20.40
C ASP A 247 -4.70 -4.21 -19.77
N ALA A 248 -4.43 -5.39 -19.23
CA ALA A 248 -5.39 -6.27 -18.57
C ALA A 248 -4.95 -6.55 -17.12
N PRO A 249 -5.02 -5.54 -16.22
CA PRO A 249 -4.56 -5.71 -14.85
C PRO A 249 -5.47 -6.69 -14.11
N ALA A 250 -4.92 -7.81 -13.65
CA ALA A 250 -5.64 -8.81 -12.87
C ALA A 250 -5.86 -8.34 -11.42
N VAL A 251 -6.54 -7.19 -11.27
CA VAL A 251 -6.91 -6.58 -9.98
C VAL A 251 -8.43 -6.58 -9.86
N VAL A 252 -8.92 -7.13 -8.77
CA VAL A 252 -10.35 -7.28 -8.48
C VAL A 252 -10.77 -6.28 -7.41
N HIS A 253 -11.87 -5.56 -7.66
CA HIS A 253 -12.51 -4.71 -6.66
C HIS A 253 -13.48 -5.55 -5.82
N ASP A 254 -13.01 -6.11 -4.71
CA ASP A 254 -13.80 -7.01 -3.85
C ASP A 254 -13.19 -7.12 -2.43
N ASN A 255 -13.89 -7.79 -1.53
CA ASN A 255 -13.38 -8.17 -0.22
C ASN A 255 -12.78 -9.58 -0.25
N SER A 256 -11.45 -9.65 -0.11
CA SER A 256 -10.64 -10.88 -0.11
C SER A 256 -11.04 -11.94 0.92
N LEU A 257 -11.79 -11.57 1.96
CA LEU A 257 -12.15 -12.46 3.06
C LEU A 257 -13.55 -13.08 2.91
N THR A 258 -14.21 -12.91 1.76
CA THR A 258 -15.59 -13.39 1.51
C THR A 258 -15.69 -14.78 0.90
N LYS A 259 -14.60 -15.34 0.38
CA LYS A 259 -14.56 -16.72 -0.13
C LYS A 259 -14.09 -17.64 0.98
N ASP A 260 -14.81 -18.75 1.18
CA ASP A 260 -14.39 -19.82 2.10
C ASP A 260 -13.00 -20.33 1.70
N VAL A 261 -12.05 -20.26 2.64
CA VAL A 261 -10.66 -20.62 2.37
C VAL A 261 -10.47 -22.08 2.00
N LEU A 262 -11.42 -22.95 2.36
CA LEU A 262 -11.41 -24.37 2.01
C LEU A 262 -11.87 -24.62 0.56
N ASN A 263 -12.51 -23.64 -0.08
CA ASN A 263 -12.96 -23.73 -1.46
C ASN A 263 -11.90 -23.24 -2.47
N TYR A 264 -10.73 -22.80 -2.01
CA TYR A 264 -9.61 -22.50 -2.90
C TYR A 264 -8.98 -23.79 -3.44
N THR A 265 -8.76 -23.80 -4.74
CA THR A 265 -8.11 -24.89 -5.49
C THR A 265 -6.64 -24.54 -5.76
N ASP A 266 -5.87 -25.45 -6.36
CA ASP A 266 -4.49 -25.14 -6.73
C ASP A 266 -4.37 -24.03 -7.79
N ASP A 267 -5.38 -23.85 -8.64
CA ASP A 267 -5.45 -22.75 -9.61
C ASP A 267 -5.67 -21.38 -8.96
N ASP A 268 -6.20 -21.35 -7.73
CA ASP A 268 -6.38 -20.14 -6.95
C ASP A 268 -5.10 -19.72 -6.19
N LYS A 269 -4.01 -20.51 -6.24
CA LYS A 269 -2.78 -20.28 -5.48
C LYS A 269 -1.72 -19.53 -6.29
N PHE A 270 -0.79 -18.91 -5.57
CA PHE A 270 0.30 -18.11 -6.14
C PHE A 270 1.67 -18.58 -5.70
N ASP A 271 2.67 -18.29 -6.53
CA ASP A 271 4.08 -18.61 -6.28
C ASP A 271 4.67 -17.64 -5.24
N VAL A 272 4.22 -16.38 -5.27
CA VAL A 272 4.67 -15.34 -4.33
C VAL A 272 3.49 -14.58 -3.74
N VAL A 273 3.58 -14.23 -2.46
CA VAL A 273 2.69 -13.25 -1.84
C VAL A 273 3.49 -12.13 -1.19
N LEU A 274 3.26 -10.89 -1.63
CA LEU A 274 3.82 -9.68 -1.01
C LEU A 274 2.67 -8.83 -0.51
N MET A 275 2.60 -8.58 0.80
CA MET A 275 1.40 -7.99 1.35
C MET A 275 1.65 -7.14 2.60
N ASN A 276 0.87 -6.05 2.71
CA ASN A 276 0.68 -5.30 3.94
C ASN A 276 -0.83 -5.27 4.29
N PRO A 277 -1.33 -6.25 5.06
CA PRO A 277 -2.73 -6.29 5.45
C PRO A 277 -3.11 -5.10 6.35
N PRO A 278 -4.41 -4.75 6.43
CA PRO A 278 -4.89 -3.77 7.40
C PRO A 278 -4.54 -4.16 8.85
N TYR A 279 -3.89 -3.25 9.60
CA TYR A 279 -3.37 -3.53 10.95
C TYR A 279 -4.41 -3.60 12.07
N GLY A 280 -5.63 -3.12 11.82
CA GLY A 280 -6.69 -3.09 12.81
C GLY A 280 -8.06 -3.10 12.16
N GLY A 281 -9.08 -3.32 12.99
CA GLY A 281 -10.44 -3.56 12.53
C GLY A 281 -10.90 -4.95 12.93
N SER A 282 -12.19 -5.07 13.15
CA SER A 282 -12.82 -6.36 13.36
C SER A 282 -13.70 -6.69 12.17
N GLU A 283 -13.57 -7.92 11.67
CA GLU A 283 -14.48 -8.42 10.65
C GLU A 283 -15.78 -8.90 11.28
N LYS A 284 -16.86 -8.78 10.51
CA LYS A 284 -18.18 -9.25 10.92
C LYS A 284 -18.23 -10.78 11.01
N ASN A 285 -19.18 -11.29 11.78
CA ASN A 285 -19.31 -12.74 12.02
C ASN A 285 -19.59 -13.56 10.75
N ASP A 286 -20.21 -12.98 9.71
CA ASP A 286 -20.40 -13.60 8.40
C ASP A 286 -19.06 -13.85 7.69
N ILE A 287 -18.15 -12.88 7.69
CA ILE A 287 -16.79 -13.03 7.17
C ILE A 287 -16.03 -14.14 7.92
N LYS A 288 -16.16 -14.17 9.25
CA LYS A 288 -15.51 -15.18 10.10
C LYS A 288 -15.90 -16.63 9.78
N GLN A 289 -17.08 -16.85 9.20
CA GLN A 289 -17.58 -18.20 8.84
C GLN A 289 -16.86 -18.80 7.62
N HIS A 290 -16.13 -17.98 6.85
CA HIS A 290 -15.32 -18.42 5.73
C HIS A 290 -13.96 -19.03 6.14
N PHE A 291 -13.70 -19.12 7.45
CA PHE A 291 -12.45 -19.62 8.02
C PHE A 291 -12.71 -20.80 8.95
N PRO A 292 -11.77 -21.77 9.04
CA PRO A 292 -11.81 -22.83 10.05
C PRO A 292 -11.98 -22.25 11.46
N SER A 293 -12.79 -22.90 12.30
CA SER A 293 -13.19 -22.36 13.60
C SER A 293 -12.01 -22.09 14.55
N ASP A 294 -10.94 -22.87 14.44
CA ASP A 294 -9.69 -22.72 15.20
C ASP A 294 -8.83 -21.56 14.71
N LEU A 295 -9.00 -21.12 13.46
CA LEU A 295 -8.26 -20.02 12.83
C LEU A 295 -9.11 -18.74 12.66
N SER A 296 -10.37 -18.76 13.10
CA SER A 296 -11.34 -17.68 12.92
C SER A 296 -11.15 -16.55 13.95
N SER A 297 -10.13 -15.73 13.76
CA SER A 297 -9.85 -14.53 14.57
C SER A 297 -10.87 -13.41 14.32
N SER A 298 -11.03 -12.51 15.30
CA SER A 298 -11.75 -11.24 15.09
C SER A 298 -10.90 -10.18 14.39
N GLU A 299 -9.57 -10.29 14.45
CA GLU A 299 -8.65 -9.29 13.89
C GLU A 299 -8.46 -9.53 12.39
N THR A 300 -8.66 -8.49 11.58
CA THR A 300 -8.54 -8.55 10.12
C THR A 300 -7.16 -9.07 9.67
N ALA A 301 -6.07 -8.61 10.30
CA ALA A 301 -4.70 -9.03 9.95
C ALA A 301 -4.45 -10.54 10.09
N ASP A 302 -5.06 -11.16 11.10
CA ASP A 302 -4.94 -12.61 11.35
C ASP A 302 -5.64 -13.41 10.26
N LEU A 303 -6.84 -12.98 9.86
CA LEU A 303 -7.60 -13.62 8.79
C LEU A 303 -6.87 -13.54 7.45
N PHE A 304 -6.18 -12.43 7.18
CA PHE A 304 -5.29 -12.34 6.03
C PHE A 304 -4.12 -13.32 6.11
N MET A 305 -3.50 -13.52 7.28
CA MET A 305 -2.47 -14.56 7.42
C MET A 305 -3.00 -15.95 7.10
N VAL A 306 -4.22 -16.28 7.53
CA VAL A 306 -4.87 -17.54 7.16
C VAL A 306 -5.11 -17.61 5.65
N LEU A 307 -5.65 -16.55 5.03
CA LEU A 307 -5.87 -16.49 3.59
C LEU A 307 -4.56 -16.76 2.81
N ILE A 308 -3.45 -16.15 3.21
CA ILE A 308 -2.14 -16.33 2.58
C ILE A 308 -1.70 -17.80 2.67
N MET A 309 -1.83 -18.43 3.85
CA MET A 309 -1.48 -19.85 4.02
C MET A 309 -2.30 -20.77 3.10
N TYR A 310 -3.56 -20.44 2.82
CA TYR A 310 -4.39 -21.24 1.91
C TYR A 310 -4.13 -20.94 0.42
N ARG A 311 -3.63 -19.75 0.10
CA ARG A 311 -3.37 -19.29 -1.28
C ARG A 311 -1.90 -19.35 -1.71
N LEU A 312 -0.99 -19.87 -0.88
CA LEU A 312 0.41 -20.06 -1.24
C LEU A 312 0.62 -21.45 -1.84
N LYS A 313 1.13 -21.52 -3.08
CA LYS A 313 1.47 -22.79 -3.75
C LYS A 313 2.52 -23.56 -2.97
N GLN A 314 2.61 -24.87 -3.20
CA GLN A 314 3.78 -25.65 -2.77
C GLN A 314 5.04 -25.02 -3.37
N ASN A 315 6.10 -24.89 -2.56
CA ASN A 315 7.33 -24.16 -2.91
C ASN A 315 7.16 -22.64 -3.13
N GLY A 316 5.97 -22.10 -2.89
CA GLY A 316 5.75 -20.66 -2.90
C GLY A 316 6.32 -19.98 -1.66
N ARG A 317 6.53 -18.67 -1.74
CA ARG A 317 7.11 -17.84 -0.65
C ARG A 317 6.32 -16.57 -0.42
N ALA A 318 6.32 -16.09 0.82
CA ALA A 318 5.59 -14.90 1.22
C ALA A 318 6.43 -13.94 2.05
N ALA A 319 6.19 -12.65 1.87
CA ALA A 319 6.67 -11.60 2.76
C ALA A 319 5.48 -10.72 3.18
N VAL A 320 5.17 -10.70 4.48
CA VAL A 320 3.95 -10.06 5.01
C VAL A 320 4.30 -9.11 6.14
N ILE A 321 3.75 -7.90 6.09
CA ILE A 321 3.92 -6.90 7.15
C ILE A 321 2.80 -7.05 8.19
N LEU A 322 3.15 -7.25 9.47
CA LEU A 322 2.18 -7.40 10.56
C LEU A 322 2.53 -6.53 11.77
N PRO A 323 1.53 -6.03 12.52
CA PRO A 323 1.77 -5.29 13.75
C PRO A 323 2.28 -6.21 14.88
N ASP A 324 2.93 -5.64 15.88
CA ASP A 324 3.41 -6.39 17.06
C ASP A 324 2.33 -7.23 17.74
N GLY A 325 1.06 -6.79 17.70
CA GLY A 325 -0.07 -7.51 18.25
C GLY A 325 -0.27 -8.94 17.71
N PHE A 326 0.18 -9.22 16.48
CA PHE A 326 0.21 -10.59 15.95
C PHE A 326 1.30 -11.43 16.63
N LEU A 327 2.48 -10.84 16.86
CA LEU A 327 3.65 -11.56 17.37
C LEU A 327 3.49 -11.99 18.83
N PHE A 328 3.13 -11.05 19.72
CA PHE A 328 2.96 -11.33 21.15
C PHE A 328 1.54 -11.81 21.51
N GLY A 329 0.58 -11.70 20.60
CA GLY A 329 -0.82 -12.05 20.85
C GLY A 329 -0.96 -13.52 21.26
N ALA A 330 -1.78 -13.76 22.30
CA ALA A 330 -1.93 -15.07 22.94
C ALA A 330 -3.39 -15.56 22.97
N ASP A 331 -4.28 -14.96 22.18
CA ASP A 331 -5.61 -15.54 21.99
C ASP A 331 -5.52 -16.84 21.19
N ASN A 332 -6.50 -17.73 21.40
CA ASN A 332 -6.48 -19.08 20.84
C ASN A 332 -6.33 -19.10 19.30
N ALA A 333 -6.96 -18.16 18.59
CA ALA A 333 -6.87 -18.12 17.14
C ALA A 333 -5.47 -17.70 16.68
N LYS A 334 -4.88 -16.65 17.27
CA LYS A 334 -3.49 -16.26 16.96
C LYS A 334 -2.49 -17.37 17.29
N LEU A 335 -2.64 -18.04 18.42
CA LEU A 335 -1.78 -19.17 18.78
C LEU A 335 -1.89 -20.30 17.76
N ALA A 336 -3.11 -20.68 17.36
CA ALA A 336 -3.33 -21.69 16.32
C ALA A 336 -2.75 -21.29 14.97
N ILE A 337 -2.86 -20.02 14.57
CA ILE A 337 -2.27 -19.50 13.33
C ILE A 337 -0.73 -19.58 13.39
N LYS A 338 -0.12 -19.12 14.50
CA LYS A 338 1.34 -19.15 14.67
C LYS A 338 1.89 -20.58 14.75
N GLU A 339 1.20 -21.48 15.45
CA GLU A 339 1.58 -22.89 15.50
C GLU A 339 1.46 -23.52 14.10
N ARG A 340 0.36 -23.26 13.38
CA ARG A 340 0.20 -23.72 12.00
C ARG A 340 1.31 -23.19 11.09
N LEU A 341 1.71 -21.93 11.25
CA LEU A 341 2.81 -21.33 10.51
C LEU A 341 4.12 -22.12 10.73
N LEU A 342 4.49 -22.41 11.98
CA LEU A 342 5.69 -23.20 12.28
C LEU A 342 5.62 -24.66 11.80
N ARG A 343 4.42 -25.25 11.84
CA ARG A 343 4.21 -26.66 11.52
C ARG A 343 4.05 -26.97 10.04
N LYS A 344 3.52 -26.02 9.25
CA LYS A 344 3.13 -26.22 7.85
C LYS A 344 3.90 -25.36 6.86
N PHE A 345 4.62 -24.36 7.34
CA PHE A 345 5.46 -23.49 6.53
C PHE A 345 6.84 -23.38 7.16
N ASN A 346 7.81 -22.97 6.37
CA ASN A 346 9.14 -22.61 6.84
C ASN A 346 9.17 -21.11 7.14
N LEU A 347 8.85 -20.71 8.37
CA LEU A 347 9.03 -19.35 8.86
C LEU A 347 10.51 -19.11 9.16
N HIS A 348 11.26 -18.70 8.16
CA HIS A 348 12.72 -18.62 8.26
C HIS A 348 13.20 -17.27 8.79
N THR A 349 12.42 -16.18 8.68
CA THR A 349 12.89 -14.85 9.09
C THR A 349 11.78 -13.91 9.55
N ILE A 350 12.04 -13.16 10.62
CA ILE A 350 11.23 -12.05 11.09
C ILE A 350 12.11 -10.80 11.24
N ILE A 351 11.77 -9.74 10.53
CA ILE A 351 12.43 -8.43 10.65
C ILE A 351 11.56 -7.51 11.49
N ARG A 352 12.07 -7.05 12.64
CA ARG A 352 11.41 -6.06 13.50
C ARG A 352 11.71 -4.67 12.94
N LEU A 353 10.68 -3.93 12.53
CA LEU A 353 10.82 -2.56 12.03
C LEU A 353 10.64 -1.56 13.18
N PRO A 354 11.41 -0.46 13.19
CA PRO A 354 11.27 0.55 14.22
C PRO A 354 9.87 1.17 14.15
N GLY A 355 9.37 1.65 15.30
CA GLY A 355 8.12 2.40 15.33
C GLY A 355 8.17 3.60 14.37
N SER A 356 7.01 4.11 13.96
CA SER A 356 6.85 5.27 13.06
C SER A 356 7.26 5.08 11.59
N VAL A 357 7.71 3.89 11.13
CA VAL A 357 7.98 3.63 9.70
C VAL A 357 6.80 4.02 8.81
N PHE A 358 5.57 3.83 9.30
CA PHE A 358 4.32 4.19 8.64
C PHE A 358 3.79 5.57 9.08
N SER A 359 4.66 6.49 9.50
CA SER A 359 4.27 7.88 9.74
C SER A 359 3.85 8.58 8.44
N PRO A 360 2.85 9.48 8.49
CA PRO A 360 2.16 9.99 9.68
C PRO A 360 0.93 9.18 10.13
N TYR A 361 0.65 8.02 9.52
CA TYR A 361 -0.60 7.29 9.78
C TYR A 361 -0.61 6.58 11.13
N THR A 362 0.51 5.97 11.48
CA THR A 362 0.64 5.22 12.72
C THR A 362 2.08 5.20 13.21
N SER A 363 2.22 5.24 14.53
CA SER A 363 3.48 5.01 15.24
C SER A 363 3.70 3.54 15.59
N ILE A 364 2.71 2.65 15.31
CA ILE A 364 2.76 1.22 15.63
C ILE A 364 4.02 0.58 15.04
N ALA A 365 4.72 -0.19 15.87
CA ALA A 365 5.81 -1.06 15.43
C ALA A 365 5.24 -2.24 14.64
N THR A 366 5.92 -2.56 13.54
CA THR A 366 5.49 -3.54 12.55
C THR A 366 6.65 -4.44 12.20
N ASN A 367 6.36 -5.56 11.56
CA ASN A 367 7.29 -6.65 11.37
C ASN A 367 7.11 -7.25 10.00
N ILE A 368 8.19 -7.63 9.35
CA ILE A 368 8.13 -8.37 8.09
C ILE A 368 8.39 -9.84 8.41
N LEU A 369 7.40 -10.70 8.15
CA LEU A 369 7.55 -12.14 8.25
C LEU A 369 7.83 -12.69 6.87
N PHE A 370 8.91 -13.47 6.74
CA PHE A 370 9.24 -14.21 5.53
C PHE A 370 9.10 -15.70 5.78
N PHE A 371 8.30 -16.36 4.95
CA PHE A 371 8.06 -17.79 5.06
C PHE A 371 7.77 -18.45 3.72
N ASP A 372 8.09 -19.74 3.65
CA ASP A 372 7.92 -20.55 2.44
C ASP A 372 7.00 -21.74 2.70
N ASN A 373 6.26 -22.19 1.68
CA ASN A 373 5.48 -23.42 1.73
C ASN A 373 6.34 -24.63 1.36
N VAL A 374 7.35 -24.88 2.20
CA VAL A 374 8.27 -26.01 2.10
C VAL A 374 8.57 -26.54 3.50
N GLN A 375 9.01 -27.79 3.59
CA GLN A 375 9.67 -28.30 4.78
C GLN A 375 11.16 -27.93 4.72
N ALA A 376 11.65 -27.16 5.68
CA ALA A 376 13.05 -26.79 5.75
C ALA A 376 13.94 -28.02 5.99
N GLU A 377 15.14 -27.98 5.43
CA GLU A 377 16.16 -28.98 5.74
C GLU A 377 16.52 -28.92 7.24
N GLY A 378 16.55 -30.08 7.88
CA GLY A 378 16.78 -30.20 9.33
C GLY A 378 15.57 -29.84 10.20
N ALA A 379 14.41 -29.55 9.62
CA ALA A 379 13.18 -29.36 10.39
C ALA A 379 12.84 -30.63 11.17
N GLU A 380 12.44 -30.44 12.42
CA GLU A 380 12.12 -31.53 13.32
C GLU A 380 10.77 -32.16 13.00
N GLU A 381 10.51 -33.36 13.53
CA GLU A 381 9.27 -34.08 13.25
C GLU A 381 8.04 -33.24 13.61
N GLY A 382 7.11 -33.11 12.66
CA GLY A 382 5.90 -32.32 12.83
C GLY A 382 6.08 -30.80 12.62
N PHE A 383 7.27 -30.35 12.20
CA PHE A 383 7.54 -28.96 11.81
C PHE A 383 8.04 -28.83 10.37
N CYS A 384 7.67 -27.72 9.74
CA CYS A 384 8.25 -27.29 8.47
C CYS A 384 9.32 -26.22 8.70
N THR A 385 9.21 -25.42 9.76
CA THR A 385 10.27 -24.52 10.22
C THR A 385 11.38 -25.31 10.93
N HIS A 386 12.63 -25.11 10.52
CA HIS A 386 13.79 -25.54 11.31
C HIS A 386 14.19 -24.45 12.31
N LYS A 387 14.56 -23.27 11.78
CA LYS A 387 15.03 -22.12 12.54
C LYS A 387 14.43 -20.83 11.97
N THR A 388 14.04 -19.94 12.87
CA THR A 388 13.60 -18.59 12.54
C THR A 388 14.64 -17.59 13.01
N TRP A 389 15.16 -16.81 12.06
CA TRP A 389 16.03 -15.68 12.38
C TRP A 389 15.21 -14.43 12.70
N PHE A 390 15.57 -13.75 13.78
CA PHE A 390 15.03 -12.46 14.14
C PHE A 390 16.11 -11.40 13.92
N TYR A 391 15.75 -10.30 13.28
CA TYR A 391 16.62 -9.14 13.13
C TYR A 391 15.87 -7.86 13.41
N ARG A 392 16.42 -7.03 14.31
CA ARG A 392 15.88 -5.72 14.65
C ARG A 392 16.55 -4.63 13.84
N LEU A 393 15.77 -3.94 13.01
CA LEU A 393 16.23 -2.71 12.36
C LEU A 393 16.13 -1.56 13.36
N ASP A 394 17.28 -1.08 13.84
CA ASP A 394 17.32 0.10 14.70
C ASP A 394 16.99 1.38 13.93
N MET A 395 16.60 2.42 14.67
CA MET A 395 16.38 3.75 14.09
C MET A 395 17.69 4.27 13.44
N PRO A 396 17.64 4.86 12.23
CA PRO A 396 18.84 5.40 11.59
C PRO A 396 19.51 6.50 12.43
N GLU A 397 20.82 6.67 12.24
CA GLU A 397 21.57 7.72 12.94
C GLU A 397 20.96 9.11 12.65
N GLY A 398 20.76 9.90 13.70
CA GLY A 398 20.12 11.22 13.61
C GLY A 398 18.59 11.22 13.50
N TYR A 399 17.95 10.04 13.52
CA TYR A 399 16.49 9.91 13.59
C TYR A 399 16.06 9.56 15.02
N LYS A 400 15.06 10.29 15.53
CA LYS A 400 14.32 9.89 16.74
C LYS A 400 13.03 9.14 16.38
N HIS A 401 12.44 9.50 15.26
CA HIS A 401 11.26 8.88 14.65
C HIS A 401 11.24 9.28 13.17
N PHE A 402 10.58 8.46 12.35
CA PHE A 402 10.20 8.84 11.00
C PHE A 402 8.98 9.76 11.04
N SER A 403 8.91 10.69 10.10
CA SER A 403 7.84 11.68 10.00
C SER A 403 7.51 11.95 8.54
N LYS A 404 6.44 12.73 8.32
CA LYS A 404 6.06 13.19 6.98
C LYS A 404 7.21 13.92 6.25
N THR A 405 8.03 14.69 6.97
CA THR A 405 9.16 15.44 6.39
C THR A 405 10.46 14.63 6.35
N LYS A 406 10.56 13.57 7.16
CA LYS A 406 11.69 12.65 7.20
C LYS A 406 11.18 11.19 7.13
N PRO A 407 10.67 10.74 5.98
CA PRO A 407 10.14 9.40 5.83
C PRO A 407 11.25 8.35 5.74
N MET A 408 10.87 7.06 5.81
CA MET A 408 11.78 5.97 5.52
C MET A 408 12.29 6.04 4.06
N GLN A 409 13.57 5.74 3.86
CA GLN A 409 14.26 5.76 2.57
C GLN A 409 14.94 4.41 2.32
N ALA A 410 15.23 4.09 1.06
CA ALA A 410 15.81 2.81 0.68
C ALA A 410 17.14 2.51 1.41
N VAL A 411 17.96 3.54 1.66
CA VAL A 411 19.23 3.42 2.41
C VAL A 411 19.03 2.89 3.84
N HIS A 412 17.87 3.13 4.46
CA HIS A 412 17.58 2.62 5.80
C HIS A 412 17.34 1.10 5.82
N CYS A 413 17.05 0.48 4.68
CA CYS A 413 16.92 -0.97 4.56
C CYS A 413 18.28 -1.67 4.34
N GLN A 414 19.35 -0.92 4.05
CA GLN A 414 20.66 -1.48 3.72
C GLN A 414 21.22 -2.40 4.83
N PRO A 415 21.13 -2.06 6.13
CA PRO A 415 21.61 -2.95 7.20
C PRO A 415 20.94 -4.33 7.19
N ILE A 416 19.66 -4.40 6.79
CA ILE A 416 18.96 -5.68 6.66
C ILE A 416 19.51 -6.46 5.48
N LYS A 417 19.75 -5.82 4.33
CA LYS A 417 20.32 -6.46 3.12
C LYS A 417 21.71 -7.03 3.40
N ASP A 418 22.56 -6.26 4.08
CA ASP A 418 23.92 -6.67 4.43
C ASP A 418 23.91 -7.90 5.35
N TRP A 419 22.97 -7.95 6.30
CA TRP A 419 22.80 -9.10 7.19
C TRP A 419 22.12 -10.29 6.50
N TRP A 420 21.21 -10.06 5.55
CA TRP A 420 20.34 -11.09 4.96
C TRP A 420 21.10 -12.28 4.37
N HIS A 421 22.20 -11.99 3.65
CA HIS A 421 23.04 -12.99 2.99
C HIS A 421 24.18 -13.53 3.88
N ASN A 422 24.38 -12.97 5.07
CA ASN A 422 25.39 -13.40 6.04
C ASN A 422 24.84 -13.31 7.46
N ARG A 423 23.84 -14.15 7.75
CA ARG A 423 23.11 -14.09 9.01
C ARG A 423 24.00 -14.52 10.17
N VAL A 424 24.18 -13.60 11.10
CA VAL A 424 24.93 -13.81 12.34
C VAL A 424 24.08 -13.35 13.52
N GLU A 425 24.29 -13.98 14.68
CA GLU A 425 23.75 -13.47 15.94
C GLU A 425 24.51 -12.19 16.33
N ILE A 426 23.75 -11.21 16.80
CA ILE A 426 24.26 -9.92 17.25
C ILE A 426 23.63 -9.68 18.62
N VAL A 427 24.35 -10.08 19.66
CA VAL A 427 23.94 -9.99 21.05
C VAL A 427 25.03 -9.22 21.81
N SER A 428 24.63 -8.27 22.65
CA SER A 428 25.58 -7.52 23.50
C SER A 428 26.31 -8.45 24.48
N GLU A 429 27.49 -8.03 24.95
CA GLU A 429 28.29 -8.83 25.88
C GLU A 429 27.55 -9.16 27.20
N ASP A 430 26.64 -8.30 27.64
CA ASP A 430 25.81 -8.50 28.82
C ASP A 430 24.53 -9.31 28.55
N GLY A 431 24.28 -9.72 27.30
CA GLY A 431 23.13 -10.49 26.86
C GLY A 431 21.79 -9.74 26.91
N LYS A 432 21.79 -8.42 27.17
CA LYS A 432 20.56 -7.63 27.33
C LYS A 432 20.02 -7.06 26.03
N ASP A 433 20.90 -6.79 25.07
CA ASP A 433 20.53 -6.25 23.76
C ASP A 433 20.74 -7.29 22.66
N GLU A 434 19.63 -7.85 22.19
CA GLU A 434 19.60 -8.86 21.13
C GLU A 434 19.11 -8.21 19.84
N LYS A 435 20.03 -7.76 18.99
CA LYS A 435 19.70 -7.19 17.67
C LYS A 435 19.40 -8.28 16.65
N SER A 436 20.10 -9.40 16.71
CA SER A 436 19.86 -10.56 15.84
C SER A 436 20.05 -11.84 16.62
N ARG A 437 19.09 -12.75 16.52
CA ARG A 437 19.11 -14.05 17.20
C ARG A 437 18.34 -15.10 16.43
N VAL A 438 18.72 -16.36 16.56
CA VAL A 438 18.02 -17.48 15.93
C VAL A 438 17.35 -18.37 16.98
N PHE A 439 16.15 -18.84 16.67
CA PHE A 439 15.40 -19.77 17.50
C PHE A 439 14.90 -20.95 16.67
N THR A 440 14.90 -22.14 17.25
CA THR A 440 14.28 -23.34 16.67
C THR A 440 12.75 -23.27 16.78
N ALA A 441 12.06 -24.06 15.96
CA ALA A 441 10.60 -24.14 16.04
C ALA A 441 10.10 -24.64 17.42
N GLN A 442 10.83 -25.57 18.06
CA GLN A 442 10.52 -26.03 19.41
C GLN A 442 10.69 -24.94 20.47
N GLU A 443 11.77 -24.17 20.43
CA GLU A 443 11.98 -23.06 21.36
C GLU A 443 10.86 -22.02 21.22
N LEU A 444 10.47 -21.68 19.99
CA LEU A 444 9.35 -20.77 19.75
C LEU A 444 8.03 -21.34 20.27
N LEU A 445 7.76 -22.62 20.06
CA LEU A 445 6.55 -23.27 20.60
C LEU A 445 6.56 -23.29 22.13
N ALA A 446 7.71 -23.57 22.77
CA ALA A 446 7.86 -23.56 24.22
C ALA A 446 7.70 -22.16 24.84
N MET A 447 7.88 -21.11 24.05
CA MET A 447 7.60 -19.72 24.42
C MET A 447 6.18 -19.29 24.04
N ASP A 448 5.21 -20.22 23.98
CA ASP A 448 3.82 -19.98 23.58
C ASP A 448 3.69 -19.31 22.20
N CYS A 449 4.57 -19.67 21.27
CA CYS A 449 4.72 -19.03 19.96
C CYS A 449 4.85 -17.50 20.08
N ASN A 450 5.51 -16.98 21.12
CA ASN A 450 5.78 -15.55 21.24
C ASN A 450 6.88 -15.15 20.25
N LEU A 451 6.47 -14.54 19.14
CA LEU A 451 7.37 -14.10 18.08
C LEU A 451 7.88 -12.66 18.32
N ASP A 452 7.60 -12.05 19.48
CA ASP A 452 8.14 -10.73 19.86
C ASP A 452 9.56 -10.87 20.45
N GLN A 453 10.49 -11.38 19.65
CA GLN A 453 11.91 -11.53 19.99
C GLN A 453 12.74 -10.37 19.43
N CYS A 454 13.98 -10.21 19.91
CA CYS A 454 14.86 -9.09 19.54
C CYS A 454 14.16 -7.73 19.71
N LYS A 455 13.61 -7.48 20.90
CA LYS A 455 12.83 -6.28 21.20
C LYS A 455 13.68 -5.01 21.06
N PHE A 456 13.03 -3.88 20.79
CA PHE A 456 13.70 -2.58 20.88
C PHE A 456 14.18 -2.33 22.31
N PRO A 457 15.42 -1.83 22.51
CA PRO A 457 15.90 -1.45 23.83
C PRO A 457 14.90 -0.44 24.39
N LYS A 458 14.35 -0.75 25.55
CA LYS A 458 13.60 0.25 26.30
C LYS A 458 14.66 1.11 26.98
N ASP A 459 14.65 2.41 26.74
CA ASP A 459 15.19 3.32 27.73
C ASP A 459 14.44 2.96 29.02
N GLU A 460 15.16 2.43 30.02
CA GLU A 460 14.58 2.29 31.34
C GLU A 460 14.19 3.71 31.76
N GLU A 461 12.90 4.04 31.64
CA GLU A 461 12.37 5.16 32.41
C GLU A 461 12.66 4.79 33.85
N GLU A 462 13.67 5.44 34.41
CA GLU A 462 14.02 5.32 35.81
C GLU A 462 12.73 5.64 36.58
N ILE A 463 12.07 4.60 37.10
CA ILE A 463 10.86 4.76 37.90
C ILE A 463 11.34 5.34 39.22
N LEU A 464 11.49 6.66 39.24
CA LEU A 464 11.86 7.40 40.42
C LEU A 464 10.81 7.09 41.51
N PRO A 465 11.22 6.90 42.78
CA PRO A 465 10.30 6.87 43.90
C PRO A 465 9.32 8.05 43.82
N PRO A 466 8.05 7.91 44.26
CA PRO A 466 7.02 8.94 44.04
C PRO A 466 7.43 10.36 44.43
N ALA A 467 8.26 10.53 45.47
CA ALA A 467 8.78 11.82 45.90
C ALA A 467 9.78 12.44 44.90
N GLU A 468 10.69 11.63 44.35
CA GLU A 468 11.68 12.07 43.35
C GLU A 468 11.03 12.31 41.99
N LEU A 469 10.03 11.51 41.61
CA LEU A 469 9.22 11.74 40.41
C LEU A 469 8.49 13.09 40.48
N LEU A 470 7.89 13.41 41.64
CA LEU A 470 7.22 14.70 41.87
C LEU A 470 8.21 15.87 41.82
N ASP A 471 9.37 15.75 42.46
CA ASP A 471 10.40 16.79 42.43
C ASP A 471 10.92 17.04 41.00
N ASN A 472 11.16 15.96 40.23
CA ASN A 472 11.55 16.05 38.84
C ASN A 472 10.45 16.69 37.98
N TYR A 473 9.18 16.30 38.18
CA TYR A 473 8.03 16.90 37.52
C TYR A 473 7.94 18.42 37.78
N TYR A 474 8.08 18.85 39.03
CA TYR A 474 8.05 20.29 39.37
C TYR A 474 9.24 21.05 38.76
N LYS A 475 10.45 20.49 38.79
CA LYS A 475 11.63 21.09 38.15
C LYS A 475 11.45 21.23 36.64
N ARG A 476 10.95 20.18 35.99
CA ARG A 476 10.75 20.15 34.53
C ARG A 476 9.62 21.08 34.10
N ARG A 477 8.54 21.15 34.89
CA ARG A 477 7.47 22.12 34.72
C ARG A 477 7.97 23.56 34.84
N ALA A 478 8.78 23.88 35.85
CA ALA A 478 9.34 25.22 36.02
C ALA A 478 10.27 25.61 34.86
N ALA A 479 11.08 24.66 34.37
CA ALA A 479 11.92 24.89 33.18
C ALA A 479 11.09 25.16 31.92
N LEU A 480 10.02 24.39 31.70
CA LEU A 480 9.10 24.59 30.58
C LEU A 480 8.31 25.90 30.70
N GLU A 481 7.83 26.27 31.88
CA GLU A 481 7.17 27.57 32.12
C GLU A 481 8.13 28.71 31.79
N HIS A 482 9.40 28.62 32.19
CA HIS A 482 10.42 29.62 31.84
C HIS A 482 10.67 29.70 30.32
N GLU A 483 10.71 28.56 29.64
CA GLU A 483 10.92 28.51 28.18
C GLU A 483 9.72 29.08 27.43
N ILE A 484 8.49 28.75 27.88
CA ILE A 484 7.24 29.33 27.37
C ILE A 484 7.24 30.85 27.55
N ASP A 485 7.55 31.36 28.74
CA ASP A 485 7.58 32.79 29.02
C ASP A 485 8.63 33.52 28.17
N LYS A 486 9.81 32.90 27.98
CA LYS A 486 10.85 33.42 27.10
C LYS A 486 10.36 33.51 25.66
N THR A 487 9.80 32.44 25.11
CA THR A 487 9.28 32.43 23.73
C THR A 487 8.12 33.41 23.54
N LEU A 488 7.22 33.53 24.53
CA LEU A 488 6.15 34.52 24.51
C LEU A 488 6.69 35.95 24.52
N SER A 489 7.74 36.22 25.30
CA SER A 489 8.40 37.53 25.35
C SER A 489 9.07 37.88 24.01
N GLU A 490 9.74 36.90 23.37
CA GLU A 490 10.33 37.06 22.04
C GLU A 490 9.26 37.36 20.98
N ILE A 491 8.13 36.64 21.01
CA ILE A 491 6.99 36.87 20.11
C ILE A 491 6.38 38.27 20.34
N GLN A 492 6.23 38.67 21.60
CA GLN A 492 5.69 40.00 21.94
C GLN A 492 6.59 41.14 21.43
N GLN A 493 7.92 40.99 21.54
CA GLN A 493 8.87 41.95 20.96
C GLN A 493 8.73 42.03 19.43
N ILE A 494 8.58 40.89 18.75
CA ILE A 494 8.40 40.85 17.29
C ILE A 494 7.09 41.55 16.88
N LEU A 495 6.03 41.39 17.67
CA LEU A 495 4.70 41.96 17.41
C LEU A 495 4.54 43.40 17.90
N GLY A 496 5.52 43.98 18.60
CA GLY A 496 5.45 45.34 19.13
C GLY A 496 4.40 45.53 20.23
N ILE A 497 4.06 44.46 20.96
CA ILE A 497 3.10 44.49 22.06
C ILE A 497 3.88 44.73 23.36
N GLU A 498 3.95 45.98 23.81
CA GLU A 498 4.47 46.32 25.15
C GLU A 498 3.41 46.01 26.22
N ARG A 499 3.85 45.44 27.35
CA ARG A 499 3.00 45.16 28.51
C ARG A 499 3.19 46.19 29.61
#